data_AF-A0A645AM93-F1
#
_entry.id   AF-A0A645AM93-F1
#
_cell.length_a   1.000
_cell.length_b   1.000
_cell.length_c   1.000
_cell.angle_alpha   90.00
_cell.angle_beta   90.00
_cell.angle_gamma   90.00
#
_symmetry.space_group_name_H-M   'P 1'
#
loop_
_entity.id
_entity.type
_entity.pdbx_description
1 polymer ?
#
loop_
_entity_poly.entity_id
_entity_poly.type
_entity_poly.pdbx_seq_one_letter_code
_entity_poly.pdbx_strand_id
1 'polypeptide(L)' 'MRKFGSFILGAAIGGLIGSALALLFAPVSGGLVRERIRNATSNIQNDVKSAAEQKSLELRQQLEALQKK' A
#
# COMPACT_ATOMS: atom_id res chain seq x y z
N MET A 1 -32.72 19.17 22.02
CA MET A 1 -32.83 18.54 20.68
C MET A 1 -32.54 19.49 19.50
N ARG A 2 -32.99 20.76 19.48
CA ARG A 2 -32.70 21.72 18.37
C ARG A 2 -31.22 21.88 17.99
N LYS A 3 -30.31 21.97 18.96
CA LYS A 3 -28.86 22.12 18.72
C LYS A 3 -28.22 20.89 18.05
N PHE A 4 -28.73 19.69 18.36
CA PHE A 4 -28.26 18.46 17.75
C PHE A 4 -28.74 18.34 16.30
N GLY A 5 -30.00 18.72 16.02
CA GLY A 5 -30.51 18.76 14.65
C GLY A 5 -29.74 19.73 13.75
N SER A 6 -29.41 20.94 14.24
CA SER A 6 -28.58 21.89 13.49
C SER A 6 -27.15 21.38 13.25
N PHE A 7 -26.59 20.60 14.19
CA PHE A 7 -25.29 19.97 14.02
C PHE A 7 -25.33 18.90 12.93
N ILE A 8 -26.32 18.01 12.95
CA ILE A 8 -26.50 16.97 11.92
C ILE A 8 -26.70 17.59 10.54
N LEU A 9 -27.50 18.66 10.44
CA LEU A 9 -27.70 19.37 9.18
C LEU A 9 -26.40 20.00 8.67
N GLY A 10 -25.62 20.63 9.55
CA GLY A 10 -24.30 21.15 9.21
C GLY A 10 -23.32 20.06 8.76
N ALA A 11 -23.30 18.92 9.45
CA ALA A 11 -22.48 17.77 9.08
C ALA A 11 -22.88 17.16 7.73
N ALA A 12 -24.19 17.10 7.43
CA ALA A 12 -24.69 16.63 6.15
C ALA A 12 -24.26 17.55 5.00
N ILE A 13 -24.45 18.87 5.15
CA ILE A 13 -24.03 19.85 4.14
C ILE A 13 -22.50 19.85 3.98
N GLY A 14 -21.77 19.84 5.08
CA GLY A 14 -20.31 19.76 5.06
C GLY A 14 -19.79 18.47 4.43
N GLY A 15 -20.44 17.33 4.70
CA GLY A 15 -20.10 16.04 4.09
C GLY A 15 -20.38 16.01 2.59
N LEU A 16 -21.48 16.62 2.14
CA LEU A 16 -21.77 16.76 0.71
C LEU A 16 -20.75 17.63 0.00
N ILE A 17 -20.46 18.82 0.52
CA ILE A 17 -19.46 19.73 -0.08
C ILE A 17 -18.07 19.10 -0.03
N GLY A 18 -17.70 18.50 1.11
CA GLY A 18 -16.41 17.85 1.30
C GLY A 18 -16.21 16.65 0.38
N SER A 19 -17.23 15.81 0.20
CA SER A 19 -17.16 14.67 -0.74
C SER A 19 -17.10 15.13 -2.21
N ALA A 20 -17.83 16.18 -2.58
CA ALA A 20 -17.74 16.76 -3.92
C ALA A 20 -16.34 17.32 -4.21
N LEU A 21 -15.75 18.05 -3.26
CA LEU A 21 -14.37 18.54 -3.38
C LEU A 21 -13.37 17.37 -3.42
N ALA A 22 -13.53 16.37 -2.56
CA ALA A 22 -12.67 15.19 -2.56
C ALA A 22 -12.71 14.46 -3.91
N LEU A 23 -13.88 14.33 -4.54
CA LEU A 23 -14.00 13.73 -5.87
C LEU A 23 -13.41 14.62 -6.97
N LEU A 24 -13.60 15.94 -6.90
CA LEU A 24 -13.07 16.89 -7.88
C LEU A 24 -11.53 16.95 -7.85
N PHE A 25 -10.96 16.90 -6.65
CA PHE A 25 -9.53 16.99 -6.42
C PHE A 25 -8.83 15.63 -6.28
N ALA A 26 -9.57 14.51 -6.27
CA ALA A 26 -8.97 13.18 -6.20
C ALA A 26 -8.05 12.97 -7.41
N PRO A 27 -6.73 12.81 -7.21
CA PRO A 27 -5.78 12.72 -8.32
C PRO A 27 -5.89 11.40 -9.09
N VAL A 28 -6.40 10.34 -8.45
CA VAL A 28 -6.54 8.99 -9.01
C VAL A 28 -7.73 8.26 -8.40
N SER A 29 -8.30 7.30 -9.15
CA SER A 29 -9.38 6.45 -8.63
C SER A 29 -8.89 5.54 -7.50
N GLY A 30 -9.78 5.23 -6.55
CA GLY A 30 -9.46 4.31 -5.46
C GLY A 30 -9.04 2.91 -5.94
N GLY A 31 -9.54 2.47 -7.10
CA GLY A 31 -9.11 1.23 -7.75
C GLY A 31 -7.64 1.25 -8.14
N LEU A 32 -7.18 2.33 -8.77
CA LEU A 32 -5.80 2.51 -9.17
C LEU A 32 -4.85 2.58 -7.98
N VAL A 33 -5.28 3.20 -6.86
CA VAL A 33 -4.49 3.21 -5.62
C VAL A 33 -4.32 1.78 -5.08
N ARG A 34 -5.40 0.99 -5.02
CA ARG A 34 -5.34 -0.42 -4.57
C ARG A 34 -4.43 -1.26 -5.46
N GLU A 35 -4.52 -1.07 -6.77
CA GLU A 35 -3.66 -1.74 -7.74
C GLU A 35 -2.18 -1.38 -7.52
N ARG A 36 -1.87 -0.08 -7.38
CA ARG A 36 -0.50 0.38 -7.08
C ARG A 36 0.05 -0.22 -5.79
N ILE A 37 -0.75 -0.25 -4.73
CA ILE A 37 -0.36 -0.86 -3.45
C ILE A 37 -0.10 -2.36 -3.65
N ARG A 38 -1.02 -3.08 -4.31
CA ARG A 38 -0.87 -4.51 -4.59
C ARG A 38 0.40 -4.81 -5.38
N ASN A 39 0.65 -4.03 -6.44
CA ASN A 39 1.83 -4.21 -7.29
C ASN A 39 3.11 -3.89 -6.51
N ALA A 40 3.14 -2.81 -5.74
CA ALA A 40 4.28 -2.47 -4.89
C ALA A 40 4.59 -3.58 -3.88
N THR A 41 3.58 -4.10 -3.18
CA THR A 41 3.75 -5.20 -2.22
C THR A 41 4.22 -6.48 -2.91
N SER A 42 3.64 -6.83 -4.06
CA SER A 42 4.05 -8.01 -4.83
C SER A 42 5.49 -7.91 -5.30
N ASN A 43 5.91 -6.74 -5.77
CA ASN A 43 7.28 -6.51 -6.24
C ASN A 43 8.27 -6.67 -5.07
N ILE A 44 8.00 -6.03 -3.94
CA ILE A 44 8.83 -6.16 -2.74
C ILE A 44 8.96 -7.63 -2.30
N GLN A 45 7.86 -8.39 -2.30
CA GLN A 45 7.88 -9.80 -1.94
C GLN A 45 8.76 -10.63 -2.89
N ASN A 46 8.64 -10.38 -4.20
CA ASN A 46 9.43 -11.08 -5.22
C ASN A 46 10.92 -10.73 -5.14
N ASP A 47 11.24 -9.46 -4.88
CA ASP A 47 12.61 -8.99 -4.73
C ASP A 47 13.28 -9.62 -3.50
N VAL A 48 12.57 -9.66 -2.36
CA VAL A 48 13.07 -10.31 -1.14
C VAL A 48 13.30 -11.79 -1.36
N LYS A 49 12.35 -12.48 -2.02
CA LYS A 49 12.49 -13.91 -2.30
C LYS A 49 13.69 -14.18 -3.21
N SER A 50 13.84 -13.39 -4.28
CA SER A 50 14.96 -13.53 -5.21
C SER A 50 16.30 -13.26 -4.53
N ALA A 51 16.38 -12.23 -3.68
CA ALA A 51 17.57 -11.93 -2.90
C ALA A 51 17.91 -13.06 -1.92
N ALA A 52 16.91 -13.64 -1.24
CA ALA A 52 17.10 -14.77 -0.34
C ALA A 52 17.60 -16.03 -1.07
N GLU A 53 17.06 -16.31 -2.26
CA GLU A 53 17.51 -17.42 -3.10
C GLU A 53 18.97 -17.23 -3.54
N GLN A 54 19.32 -16.03 -4.02
CA GLN A 54 20.69 -15.68 -4.41
C GLN A 54 21.67 -15.81 -3.24
N LYS A 55 21.33 -15.26 -2.06
CA LYS A 55 22.16 -15.40 -0.86
C LYS A 55 22.30 -16.85 -0.39
N SER A 56 21.25 -17.64 -0.50
CA SER A 56 21.30 -19.07 -0.17
C SER A 56 22.26 -19.84 -1.11
N LEU A 57 22.26 -19.49 -2.39
CA LEU A 57 23.19 -20.05 -3.37
C LEU A 57 24.63 -19.65 -3.10
N GLU A 58 24.90 -18.36 -2.85
CA GLU A 58 26.22 -17.86 -2.49
C GLU A 58 26.79 -18.56 -1.25
N LEU A 59 25.97 -18.73 -0.20
CA LEU A 59 26.38 -19.39 1.03
C LEU A 59 26.69 -20.89 0.83
N ARG A 60 25.91 -21.59 -0.01
CA ARG A 60 26.19 -22.99 -0.36
C ARG A 60 27.53 -23.14 -1.07
N GLN A 61 27.82 -22.28 -2.03
CA GLN A 61 29.10 -22.27 -2.74
C GLN A 61 30.28 -22.02 -1.79
N GLN A 62 30.12 -21.10 -0.84
CA GLN A 62 31.15 -20.83 0.18
C GLN A 62 31.37 -22.02 1.10
N LEU A 63 30.32 -22.73 1.52
CA LEU A 63 30.44 -23.93 2.33
C LEU A 63 31.15 -25.07 1.59
N GLU A 64 30.84 -25.29 0.32
CA GLU A 64 31.54 -26.30 -0.50
C GLU A 64 33.02 -25.97 -0.70
N ALA A 65 33.36 -24.68 -0.88
CA ALA A 65 34.74 -24.23 -0.99
C ALA A 65 35.53 -24.44 0.31
N LEU A 66 34.89 -24.29 1.47
CA LEU A 66 35.50 -24.55 2.77
C LEU A 66 35.67 -26.05 3.05
N GLN A 67 34.75 -26.91 2.59
CA GLN A 67 34.82 -28.36 2.77
C GLN A 67 35.88 -29.04 1.87
N LYS A 68 36.26 -28.41 0.76
CA LYS A 68 37.31 -28.91 -0.14
C LYS A 68 38.74 -28.54 0.28
N LYS A 69 38.91 -27.86 1.42
CA LYS A 69 40.18 -27.40 1.96
C LYS A 69 40.61 -28.26 3.16
#